data_AF-A0A2S3HLG7-F1
#
_entry.id   AF-A0A2S3HLG7-F1
#
_cell.length_a   1.000
_cell.length_b   1.000
_cell.length_c   1.000
_cell.angle_alpha   90.00
_cell.angle_beta   90.00
_cell.angle_gamma   90.00
#
_symmetry.space_group_name_H-M   'P 1'
#
loop_
_entity.id
_entity.type
_entity.pdbx_description
1 polymer ?
#
loop_
_entity_poly.entity_id
_entity_poly.type
_entity_poly.pdbx_seq_one_letter_code
_entity_poly.pdbx_strand_id
1 'polypeptide(L)'
;MARSAPASLVAVFLLVLALLLAIAAAQGPPLLPTNPSDAAALHAVFRQWRLEGDAAAEDPCEKGAWSWSFAVNASVDCDCSSGVECRITQLNVTGYRNITEIPPALFNLTELVSLDLSNNNLSGSVPREVGNLSKLETWHFNNNNLSGYFPHESSLLRNLKSLWMFDNYIEGPIPEFIQNLTNLTDLRLYGMKLQGPIPQNFSKLINLENLMLGDLEGNYTSFVFVENWANLSTLSLRKCGLTGQLLSPPRNLPKLKYLDLTSNNLSGSIKLLLQYKDSLNFIYVGNNSFSERLPPEIIQPSVPLDVSYNPFINGSLRSIPAGQKWPINYIGTSVDANGTINSGSLTILNCLRMQECNRNDLTNHATSFAINCGGKQTSYSDRMPTVFSEDSTDLGGAGFHVNTTSHWVVSHVGSDPFSKSPGIVRDILETDMLELYKTARTSTGALRYYVVGLANGKYTVQLFFAEIVIVDGPGRRVFDIDIQDRNIRKDFDIAKEAGGSRKPTNITHEVIVDNSILVMHLYWSGRGTCCIPYEGAYGPLVSAIKVTRFQDPKISPPQVPHSGSSRQDEKRRGIIAGIAALCIAAAVISSSVVYLWWKWVSLVKRAMA
;
A
#
# COMPACT_ATOMS: atom_id res chain seq x y z
N MET A 1 -74.04 -53.79 17.03
CA MET A 1 -72.69 -53.86 17.63
C MET A 1 -71.73 -53.05 16.76
N ALA A 2 -71.39 -51.85 17.20
CA ALA A 2 -70.42 -50.99 16.52
C ALA A 2 -69.02 -51.57 16.71
N ARG A 3 -68.35 -51.95 15.62
CA ARG A 3 -66.95 -52.41 15.65
C ARG A 3 -66.06 -51.19 15.87
N SER A 4 -65.45 -51.10 17.06
CA SER A 4 -64.39 -50.15 17.35
C SER A 4 -63.23 -50.38 16.39
N ALA A 5 -62.75 -49.33 15.74
CA ALA A 5 -61.51 -49.38 14.99
C ALA A 5 -60.37 -49.84 15.92
N PRO A 6 -59.42 -50.67 15.46
CA PRO A 6 -58.35 -51.16 16.31
C PRO A 6 -57.49 -49.98 16.76
N ALA A 7 -57.29 -49.82 18.07
CA ALA A 7 -56.51 -48.74 18.68
C ALA A 7 -55.10 -48.57 18.07
N SER A 8 -54.53 -49.66 17.52
CA SER A 8 -53.27 -49.66 16.78
C SER A 8 -53.29 -48.78 15.51
N LEU A 9 -54.39 -48.77 14.76
CA LEU A 9 -54.53 -47.96 13.53
C LEU A 9 -54.64 -46.47 13.85
N VAL A 10 -55.32 -46.13 14.96
CA VAL A 10 -55.43 -44.74 15.44
C VAL A 10 -54.08 -44.23 15.94
N ALA A 11 -53.33 -45.07 16.66
CA ALA A 11 -51.99 -44.72 17.15
C ALA A 11 -51.00 -44.48 16.00
N VAL A 12 -50.99 -45.33 14.97
CA VAL A 12 -50.14 -45.14 13.78
C VAL A 12 -50.51 -43.86 13.03
N PHE A 13 -51.81 -43.57 12.87
CA PHE A 13 -52.26 -42.35 12.19
C PHE A 13 -51.85 -41.08 12.94
N LEU A 14 -51.97 -41.06 14.27
CA LEU A 14 -51.54 -39.94 15.11
C LEU A 14 -50.02 -39.74 15.07
N LEU A 15 -49.24 -40.83 14.99
CA LEU A 15 -47.79 -40.78 14.93
C LEU A 15 -47.31 -40.24 13.57
N VAL A 16 -47.96 -40.65 12.47
CA VAL A 16 -47.72 -40.09 11.13
C VAL A 16 -48.11 -38.62 11.06
N LEU A 17 -49.26 -38.23 11.64
CA LEU A 17 -49.69 -36.84 11.69
C LEU A 17 -48.72 -35.97 12.51
N ALA A 18 -48.25 -36.47 13.66
CA ALA A 18 -47.24 -35.80 14.47
C ALA A 18 -45.90 -35.68 13.74
N LEU A 19 -45.50 -36.70 12.97
CA LEU A 19 -44.29 -36.64 12.13
C LEU A 19 -44.45 -35.59 11.02
N LEU A 20 -45.60 -35.55 10.34
CA LEU A 20 -45.88 -34.57 9.29
C LEU A 20 -45.94 -33.14 9.85
N LEU A 21 -46.54 -32.94 11.02
CA LEU A 21 -46.54 -31.64 11.71
C LEU A 21 -45.15 -31.24 12.21
N ALA A 22 -44.33 -32.19 12.66
CA ALA A 22 -42.94 -31.93 13.02
C ALA A 22 -42.07 -31.61 11.80
N ILE A 23 -42.30 -32.26 10.66
CA ILE A 23 -41.65 -31.95 9.38
C ILE A 23 -42.08 -30.55 8.87
N ALA A 24 -43.37 -30.23 8.96
CA ALA A 24 -43.89 -28.92 8.58
C ALA A 24 -43.45 -27.80 9.54
N ALA A 25 -43.23 -28.09 10.82
CA ALA A 25 -42.69 -27.15 11.80
C ALA A 25 -41.15 -27.03 11.72
N ALA A 26 -40.46 -28.05 11.19
CA ALA A 26 -39.02 -28.03 10.93
C ALA A 26 -38.66 -27.34 9.61
N GLN A 27 -39.60 -27.29 8.66
CA GLN A 27 -39.54 -26.39 7.52
C GLN A 27 -39.93 -24.99 8.01
N GLY A 28 -38.94 -24.11 8.20
CA GLY A 28 -39.22 -22.69 8.40
C GLY A 28 -40.09 -22.11 7.26
N PRO A 29 -40.61 -20.89 7.38
CA PRO A 29 -41.32 -20.25 6.27
C PRO A 29 -40.49 -20.38 4.97
N PRO A 30 -41.11 -20.69 3.83
CA PRO A 30 -40.38 -20.84 2.57
C PRO A 30 -39.55 -19.58 2.33
N LEU A 31 -38.27 -19.77 1.98
CA LEU A 31 -37.40 -18.65 1.62
C LEU A 31 -38.06 -17.88 0.49
N LEU A 32 -38.18 -16.56 0.65
CA LEU A 32 -38.74 -15.70 -0.38
C LEU A 32 -37.77 -15.71 -1.57
N PRO A 33 -38.28 -15.85 -2.81
CA PRO A 33 -37.40 -15.89 -3.96
C PRO A 33 -36.74 -14.53 -4.18
N THR A 34 -35.51 -14.54 -4.70
CA THR A 34 -34.88 -13.32 -5.22
C THR A 34 -35.73 -12.74 -6.36
N ASN A 35 -35.86 -11.41 -6.42
CA ASN A 35 -36.49 -10.73 -7.55
C ASN A 35 -35.85 -11.22 -8.87
N PRO A 36 -36.64 -11.64 -9.88
CA PRO A 36 -36.10 -12.24 -11.09
C PRO A 36 -35.12 -11.34 -11.88
N SER A 37 -35.30 -10.02 -11.82
CA SER A 37 -34.42 -9.07 -12.49
C SER A 37 -33.08 -8.95 -11.77
N ASP A 38 -33.12 -8.92 -10.43
CA ASP A 38 -31.92 -8.89 -9.60
C ASP A 38 -31.11 -10.19 -9.78
N ALA A 39 -31.79 -11.35 -9.75
CA ALA A 39 -31.15 -12.64 -9.98
C ALA A 39 -30.51 -12.71 -11.38
N ALA A 40 -31.24 -12.32 -12.43
CA ALA A 40 -30.72 -12.31 -13.80
C ALA A 40 -29.51 -11.36 -13.95
N ALA A 41 -29.57 -10.19 -13.33
CA ALA A 41 -28.46 -9.23 -13.32
C ALA A 41 -27.22 -9.81 -12.63
N LEU A 42 -27.37 -10.38 -11.43
CA LEU A 42 -26.26 -10.97 -10.69
C LEU A 42 -25.66 -12.17 -11.44
N HIS A 43 -26.48 -13.05 -12.01
CA HIS A 43 -25.97 -14.17 -12.81
C HIS A 43 -25.19 -13.68 -14.03
N ALA A 44 -25.62 -12.60 -14.69
CA ALA A 44 -24.87 -12.02 -15.80
C ALA A 44 -23.52 -11.44 -15.33
N VAL A 45 -23.50 -10.77 -14.18
CA VAL A 45 -22.27 -10.26 -13.53
C VAL A 45 -21.31 -11.42 -13.23
N PHE A 46 -21.77 -12.47 -12.55
CA PHE A 46 -20.92 -13.60 -12.15
C PHE A 46 -20.47 -14.44 -13.34
N ARG A 47 -21.28 -14.56 -14.39
CA ARG A 47 -20.87 -15.20 -15.64
C ARG A 47 -19.73 -14.45 -16.31
N GLN A 48 -19.81 -13.11 -16.37
CA GLN A 48 -18.74 -12.30 -16.96
C GLN A 48 -17.45 -12.42 -16.13
N TRP A 49 -17.54 -12.44 -14.81
CA TRP A 49 -16.40 -12.61 -13.91
C TRP A 49 -15.92 -14.06 -13.72
N ARG A 50 -16.67 -15.04 -14.25
CA ARG A 50 -16.43 -16.48 -14.08
C ARG A 50 -16.44 -16.92 -12.61
N LEU A 51 -17.38 -16.38 -11.82
CA LEU A 51 -17.57 -16.67 -10.39
C LEU A 51 -18.75 -17.64 -10.12
N GLU A 52 -19.19 -18.38 -11.12
CA GLU A 52 -20.36 -19.26 -11.04
C GLU A 52 -20.23 -20.38 -9.99
N GLY A 53 -19.03 -20.65 -9.44
CA GLY A 53 -18.81 -21.64 -8.37
C GLY A 53 -18.77 -21.07 -6.94
N ASP A 54 -18.45 -19.79 -6.77
CA ASP A 54 -18.17 -19.19 -5.44
C ASP A 54 -19.43 -18.60 -4.79
N ALA A 55 -20.41 -18.15 -5.59
CA ALA A 55 -21.63 -17.52 -5.07
C ALA A 55 -22.89 -17.71 -5.95
N ALA A 56 -22.85 -18.54 -7.00
CA ALA A 56 -24.06 -18.86 -7.75
C ALA A 56 -24.82 -20.02 -7.08
N ALA A 57 -25.59 -19.70 -6.06
CA ALA A 57 -26.75 -20.51 -5.72
C ALA A 57 -27.79 -20.40 -6.86
N GLU A 58 -28.70 -21.38 -6.97
CA GLU A 58 -29.87 -21.23 -7.87
C GLU A 58 -30.68 -19.97 -7.51
N ASP A 59 -30.70 -19.59 -6.22
CA ASP A 59 -31.25 -18.33 -5.72
C ASP A 59 -30.19 -17.54 -4.91
N PRO A 60 -29.78 -16.34 -5.37
CA PRO A 60 -28.77 -15.50 -4.72
C PRO A 60 -29.01 -15.16 -3.25
N CYS A 61 -30.27 -15.08 -2.82
CA CYS A 61 -30.64 -14.66 -1.47
C CYS A 61 -30.81 -15.84 -0.49
N GLU A 62 -30.74 -17.09 -0.96
CA GLU A 62 -30.90 -18.27 -0.09
C GLU A 62 -29.65 -18.61 0.75
N LYS A 63 -28.46 -18.15 0.35
CA LYS A 63 -27.20 -18.36 1.09
C LYS A 63 -26.62 -17.04 1.57
N GLY A 64 -27.33 -16.36 2.46
CA GLY A 64 -26.82 -15.16 3.13
C GLY A 64 -25.64 -15.50 4.05
N ALA A 65 -24.41 -15.23 3.61
CA ALA A 65 -23.23 -15.24 4.47
C ALA A 65 -22.52 -13.89 4.36
N TRP A 66 -22.97 -12.93 5.17
CA TRP A 66 -22.22 -11.70 5.41
C TRP A 66 -21.09 -11.99 6.37
N SER A 67 -19.87 -11.97 5.84
CA SER A 67 -18.66 -11.97 6.65
C SER A 67 -17.90 -10.69 6.34
N TRP A 68 -17.65 -9.87 7.37
CA TRP A 68 -16.72 -8.73 7.32
C TRP A 68 -15.24 -9.18 7.21
N SER A 69 -15.02 -10.46 6.92
CA SER A 69 -13.70 -11.05 6.85
C SER A 69 -13.10 -10.81 5.46
N PHE A 70 -11.87 -10.31 5.43
CA PHE A 70 -10.99 -10.35 4.26
C PHE A 70 -10.73 -11.78 3.72
N ALA A 71 -11.29 -12.81 4.37
CA ALA A 71 -11.21 -14.21 3.95
C ALA A 71 -12.33 -14.65 2.98
N VAL A 72 -13.39 -13.87 2.77
CA VAL A 72 -14.43 -14.20 1.78
C VAL A 72 -14.33 -13.23 0.61
N ASN A 73 -13.97 -13.75 -0.56
CA ASN A 73 -13.72 -12.93 -1.74
C ASN A 73 -15.02 -12.46 -2.44
N ALA A 74 -16.16 -13.14 -2.23
CA ALA A 74 -17.46 -12.71 -2.78
C ALA A 74 -18.63 -12.99 -1.81
N SER A 75 -19.51 -12.00 -1.60
CA SER A 75 -20.73 -12.13 -0.78
C SER A 75 -21.89 -11.27 -1.28
N VAL A 76 -23.13 -11.69 -0.97
CA VAL A 76 -24.39 -11.04 -1.38
C VAL A 76 -25.33 -10.91 -0.18
N ASP A 77 -25.98 -9.75 0.00
CA ASP A 77 -27.09 -9.56 0.96
C ASP A 77 -28.36 -9.21 0.24
N CYS A 78 -29.46 -9.51 0.90
CA CYS A 78 -30.78 -9.16 0.40
C CYS A 78 -31.69 -8.60 1.48
N ASP A 79 -32.55 -7.67 1.07
CA ASP A 79 -33.71 -7.26 1.86
C ASP A 79 -34.95 -8.04 1.40
N CYS A 80 -35.48 -8.86 2.31
CA CYS A 80 -36.69 -9.66 2.11
C CYS A 80 -37.90 -9.11 2.89
N SER A 81 -37.83 -7.89 3.41
CA SER A 81 -38.86 -7.30 4.26
C SER A 81 -40.20 -7.05 3.56
N SER A 82 -40.22 -7.07 2.21
CA SER A 82 -41.43 -6.91 1.41
C SER A 82 -42.47 -8.02 1.61
N GLY A 83 -42.03 -9.20 2.07
CA GLY A 83 -42.89 -10.38 2.24
C GLY A 83 -43.28 -11.08 0.93
N VAL A 84 -42.80 -10.61 -0.23
CA VAL A 84 -43.14 -11.15 -1.56
C VAL A 84 -41.90 -11.65 -2.30
N GLU A 85 -40.84 -10.84 -2.31
CA GLU A 85 -39.57 -11.15 -2.95
C GLU A 85 -38.41 -10.50 -2.19
N CYS A 86 -37.22 -11.07 -2.32
CA CYS A 86 -35.98 -10.50 -1.82
C CYS A 86 -35.33 -9.61 -2.89
N ARG A 87 -34.81 -8.46 -2.49
CA ARG A 87 -34.02 -7.55 -3.36
C ARG A 87 -32.56 -7.60 -2.97
N ILE A 88 -31.65 -7.63 -3.94
CA ILE A 88 -30.21 -7.59 -3.65
C ILE A 88 -29.84 -6.17 -3.20
N THR A 89 -29.40 -6.04 -1.96
CA THR A 89 -29.06 -4.74 -1.36
C THR A 89 -27.57 -4.57 -1.14
N GLN A 90 -26.80 -5.65 -1.15
CA GLN A 90 -25.35 -5.55 -0.99
C GLN A 90 -24.60 -6.56 -1.85
N LEU A 91 -23.50 -6.12 -2.43
CA LEU A 91 -22.59 -6.95 -3.22
C LEU A 91 -21.14 -6.64 -2.86
N ASN A 92 -20.39 -7.66 -2.42
CA ASN A 92 -18.95 -7.61 -2.24
C ASN A 92 -18.32 -8.62 -3.21
N VAL A 93 -17.39 -8.15 -4.05
CA VAL A 93 -16.52 -9.00 -4.86
C VAL A 93 -15.12 -8.39 -4.82
N THR A 94 -14.24 -8.91 -3.97
CA THR A 94 -12.92 -8.35 -3.68
C THR A 94 -11.83 -9.41 -3.79
N GLY A 95 -10.61 -8.98 -4.14
CA GLY A 95 -9.44 -9.86 -4.11
C GLY A 95 -9.25 -10.80 -5.30
N TYR A 96 -10.03 -10.66 -6.38
CA TYR A 96 -9.91 -11.46 -7.59
C TYR A 96 -9.03 -10.78 -8.64
N ARG A 97 -7.83 -11.33 -8.87
CA ARG A 97 -6.87 -10.79 -9.85
C ARG A 97 -7.29 -10.96 -11.32
N ASN A 98 -8.20 -11.88 -11.61
CA ASN A 98 -8.71 -12.16 -12.97
C ASN A 98 -9.90 -11.26 -13.37
N ILE A 99 -10.49 -10.54 -12.42
CA ILE A 99 -11.57 -9.58 -12.69
C ILE A 99 -10.95 -8.28 -13.21
N THR A 100 -11.31 -7.92 -14.45
CA THR A 100 -10.65 -6.83 -15.20
C THR A 100 -11.58 -5.76 -15.74
N GLU A 101 -12.89 -5.99 -15.76
CA GLU A 101 -13.90 -5.07 -16.28
C GLU A 101 -15.16 -5.08 -15.40
N ILE A 102 -15.87 -3.96 -15.34
CA ILE A 102 -17.15 -3.83 -14.64
C ILE A 102 -18.29 -4.25 -15.58
N PRO A 103 -19.07 -5.30 -15.25
CA PRO A 103 -20.18 -5.77 -16.09
C PRO A 103 -21.31 -4.74 -16.11
N PRO A 104 -21.85 -4.37 -17.30
CA PRO A 104 -22.98 -3.43 -17.38
C PRO A 104 -24.22 -3.89 -16.60
N ALA A 105 -24.43 -5.21 -16.50
CA ALA A 105 -25.55 -5.80 -15.76
C ALA A 105 -25.52 -5.46 -14.25
N LEU A 106 -24.37 -5.10 -13.69
CA LEU A 106 -24.24 -4.66 -12.30
C LEU A 106 -25.16 -3.47 -11.99
N PHE A 107 -25.30 -2.56 -12.96
CA PHE A 107 -26.08 -1.33 -12.80
C PHE A 107 -27.60 -1.54 -12.93
N ASN A 108 -28.04 -2.79 -13.12
CA ASN A 108 -29.46 -3.16 -13.04
C ASN A 108 -29.89 -3.53 -11.61
N LEU A 109 -28.94 -3.70 -10.67
CA LEU A 109 -29.23 -3.94 -9.25
C LEU A 109 -29.57 -2.63 -8.53
N THR A 110 -30.69 -2.00 -8.91
CA THR A 110 -31.05 -0.63 -8.47
C THR A 110 -31.33 -0.48 -6.98
N GLU A 111 -31.47 -1.60 -6.26
CA GLU A 111 -31.69 -1.64 -4.80
C GLU A 111 -30.39 -1.72 -3.99
N LEU A 112 -29.22 -1.70 -4.65
CA LEU A 112 -27.94 -1.72 -3.95
C LEU A 112 -27.78 -0.52 -3.02
N VAL A 113 -27.49 -0.84 -1.76
CA VAL A 113 -27.10 0.04 -0.66
C VAL A 113 -25.59 -0.02 -0.44
N SER A 114 -24.96 -1.18 -0.66
CA SER A 114 -23.51 -1.38 -0.50
C SER A 114 -22.90 -2.10 -1.69
N LEU A 115 -21.84 -1.52 -2.27
CA LEU A 115 -21.07 -2.13 -3.35
C LEU A 115 -19.57 -2.02 -3.06
N ASP A 116 -18.93 -3.17 -2.89
CA ASP A 116 -17.48 -3.27 -2.73
C ASP A 116 -16.86 -4.11 -3.85
N LEU A 117 -16.05 -3.45 -4.68
CA LEU A 117 -15.28 -4.01 -5.77
C LEU A 117 -13.77 -3.80 -5.58
N SER A 118 -13.33 -3.50 -4.36
CA SER A 118 -11.94 -3.19 -4.05
C SER A 118 -10.97 -4.35 -4.28
N ASN A 119 -9.69 -4.04 -4.43
CA ASN A 119 -8.60 -5.03 -4.51
C ASN A 119 -8.74 -6.05 -5.67
N ASN A 120 -9.31 -5.62 -6.80
CA ASN A 120 -9.34 -6.40 -8.05
C ASN A 120 -8.38 -5.78 -9.08
N ASN A 121 -8.47 -6.21 -10.34
CA ASN A 121 -7.71 -5.63 -11.45
C ASN A 121 -8.63 -4.88 -12.43
N LEU A 122 -9.74 -4.32 -11.95
CA LEU A 122 -10.73 -3.62 -12.76
C LEU A 122 -10.08 -2.45 -13.50
N SER A 123 -10.37 -2.32 -14.79
CA SER A 123 -9.79 -1.31 -15.66
C SER A 123 -10.87 -0.65 -16.52
N GLY A 124 -10.48 0.33 -17.35
CA GLY A 124 -11.43 1.17 -18.07
C GLY A 124 -11.95 2.33 -17.22
N SER A 125 -13.03 2.98 -17.67
CA SER A 125 -13.65 4.10 -16.97
C SER A 125 -14.77 3.66 -16.03
N VAL A 126 -15.05 4.46 -15.00
CA VAL A 126 -16.28 4.34 -14.23
C VAL A 126 -17.46 4.64 -15.18
N PRO A 127 -18.39 3.70 -15.40
CA PRO A 127 -19.49 3.89 -16.35
C PRO A 127 -20.56 4.84 -15.81
N ARG A 128 -21.22 5.59 -16.70
CA ARG A 128 -22.28 6.55 -16.36
C ARG A 128 -23.50 5.89 -15.70
N GLU A 129 -23.72 4.62 -16.01
CA GLU A 129 -24.81 3.79 -15.49
C GLU A 129 -24.74 3.63 -13.97
N VAL A 130 -23.62 4.00 -13.32
CA VAL A 130 -23.53 4.11 -11.86
C VAL A 130 -24.61 5.02 -11.27
N GLY A 131 -25.08 6.02 -12.03
CA GLY A 131 -26.20 6.88 -11.62
C GLY A 131 -27.51 6.13 -11.34
N ASN A 132 -27.67 4.91 -11.86
CA ASN A 132 -28.84 4.06 -11.57
C ASN A 132 -28.86 3.56 -10.11
N LEU A 133 -27.69 3.47 -9.48
CA LEU A 133 -27.53 2.94 -8.11
C LEU A 133 -27.79 4.02 -7.05
N SER A 134 -28.87 4.79 -7.22
CA SER A 134 -29.20 5.97 -6.40
C SER A 134 -29.42 5.69 -4.90
N LYS A 135 -29.57 4.42 -4.51
CA LYS A 135 -29.71 3.95 -3.12
C LYS A 135 -28.38 3.68 -2.42
N LEU A 136 -27.24 3.74 -3.12
CA LEU A 136 -25.94 3.45 -2.55
C LEU A 136 -25.61 4.39 -1.38
N GLU A 137 -25.23 3.76 -0.27
CA GLU A 137 -24.65 4.40 0.92
C GLU A 137 -23.14 4.11 1.02
N THR A 138 -22.70 2.93 0.57
CA THR A 138 -21.29 2.52 0.58
C THR A 138 -20.87 2.15 -0.84
N TRP A 139 -19.81 2.81 -1.32
CA TRP A 139 -19.22 2.47 -2.62
C TRP A 139 -17.70 2.45 -2.54
N HIS A 140 -17.15 1.24 -2.57
CA HIS A 140 -15.72 0.98 -2.48
C HIS A 140 -15.23 0.32 -3.76
N PHE A 141 -14.19 0.88 -4.37
CA PHE A 141 -13.54 0.31 -5.56
C PHE A 141 -12.05 0.69 -5.61
N ASN A 142 -11.48 1.01 -4.45
CA ASN A 142 -10.06 1.28 -4.28
C ASN A 142 -9.18 0.10 -4.70
N ASN A 143 -7.90 0.38 -4.96
CA ASN A 143 -6.90 -0.61 -5.34
C ASN A 143 -7.27 -1.39 -6.62
N ASN A 144 -7.73 -0.67 -7.64
CA ASN A 144 -7.99 -1.17 -8.98
C ASN A 144 -7.16 -0.39 -10.01
N ASN A 145 -7.41 -0.62 -11.31
CA ASN A 145 -6.77 0.08 -12.42
C ASN A 145 -7.77 0.96 -13.20
N LEU A 146 -8.83 1.45 -12.55
CA LEU A 146 -9.83 2.32 -13.20
C LEU A 146 -9.19 3.65 -13.58
N SER A 147 -9.59 4.21 -14.72
CA SER A 147 -8.93 5.35 -15.37
C SER A 147 -9.94 6.30 -16.03
N GLY A 148 -9.46 7.40 -16.60
CA GLY A 148 -10.31 8.42 -17.20
C GLY A 148 -10.99 9.31 -16.15
N TYR A 149 -12.03 10.03 -16.59
CA TYR A 149 -12.75 10.99 -15.76
C TYR A 149 -13.89 10.33 -14.98
N PHE A 150 -14.22 10.90 -13.82
CA PHE A 150 -15.41 10.50 -13.07
C PHE A 150 -16.69 10.96 -13.79
N PRO A 151 -17.70 10.10 -13.99
CA PRO A 151 -18.93 10.48 -14.68
C PRO A 151 -19.76 11.47 -13.85
N HIS A 152 -20.42 12.43 -14.52
CA HIS A 152 -21.27 13.42 -13.85
C HIS A 152 -22.54 12.77 -13.25
N GLU A 153 -22.98 11.65 -13.81
CA GLU A 153 -24.13 10.86 -13.35
C GLU A 153 -23.98 10.36 -11.90
N SER A 154 -22.75 10.26 -11.39
CA SER A 154 -22.48 9.97 -9.98
C SER A 154 -23.01 11.04 -9.02
N SER A 155 -23.39 12.22 -9.52
CA SER A 155 -24.11 13.24 -8.76
C SER A 155 -25.49 12.77 -8.25
N LEU A 156 -26.03 11.68 -8.80
CA LEU A 156 -27.29 11.06 -8.38
C LEU A 156 -27.16 10.21 -7.10
N LEU A 157 -25.94 9.86 -6.69
CA LEU A 157 -25.64 9.01 -5.52
C LEU A 157 -25.74 9.76 -4.19
N ARG A 158 -26.83 10.50 -3.98
CA ARG A 158 -27.01 11.45 -2.86
C ARG A 158 -27.02 10.80 -1.47
N ASN A 159 -27.20 9.49 -1.40
CA ASN A 159 -27.25 8.72 -0.15
C ASN A 159 -25.88 8.27 0.35
N LEU A 160 -24.80 8.49 -0.42
CA LEU A 160 -23.45 8.04 -0.06
C LEU A 160 -23.01 8.58 1.30
N LYS A 161 -22.59 7.64 2.14
CA LYS A 161 -21.95 7.82 3.45
C LYS A 161 -20.46 7.47 3.39
N SER A 162 -20.09 6.46 2.61
CA SER A 162 -18.70 6.00 2.48
C SER A 162 -18.29 5.87 1.02
N LEU A 163 -17.22 6.57 0.62
CA LEU A 163 -16.65 6.51 -0.73
C LEU A 163 -15.14 6.30 -0.68
N TRP A 164 -14.69 5.12 -1.10
CA TRP A 164 -13.28 4.75 -1.19
C TRP A 164 -12.91 4.47 -2.64
N MET A 165 -12.09 5.35 -3.23
CA MET A 165 -11.67 5.23 -4.62
C MET A 165 -10.15 5.34 -4.83
N PHE A 166 -9.40 5.41 -3.73
CA PHE A 166 -7.94 5.55 -3.75
C PHE A 166 -7.22 4.44 -4.51
N ASP A 167 -5.98 4.72 -4.93
CA ASP A 167 -5.12 3.79 -5.67
C ASP A 167 -5.79 3.24 -6.95
N ASN A 168 -6.26 4.18 -7.77
CA ASN A 168 -6.75 4.01 -9.14
C ASN A 168 -6.01 5.02 -10.06
N TYR A 169 -6.26 4.98 -11.36
CA TYR A 169 -5.72 5.94 -12.35
C TYR A 169 -6.74 6.98 -12.81
N ILE A 170 -7.80 7.22 -12.03
CA ILE A 170 -8.80 8.26 -12.30
C ILE A 170 -8.09 9.62 -12.32
N GLU A 171 -8.38 10.40 -13.36
CA GLU A 171 -7.69 11.65 -13.67
C GLU A 171 -8.64 12.85 -13.80
N GLY A 172 -8.06 14.03 -13.93
CA GLY A 172 -8.80 15.29 -14.01
C GLY A 172 -9.01 15.96 -12.65
N PRO A 173 -9.87 16.99 -12.57
CA PRO A 173 -10.13 17.70 -11.32
C PRO A 173 -10.87 16.81 -10.32
N ILE A 174 -10.75 17.14 -9.03
CA ILE A 174 -11.62 16.55 -7.99
C ILE A 174 -13.09 16.79 -8.38
N PRO A 175 -13.93 15.74 -8.50
CA PRO A 175 -15.29 15.90 -9.02
C PRO A 175 -16.16 16.84 -8.18
N GLU A 176 -16.73 17.88 -8.80
CA GLU A 176 -17.52 18.89 -8.09
C GLU A 176 -18.75 18.32 -7.39
N PHE A 177 -19.34 17.24 -7.90
CA PHE A 177 -20.55 16.64 -7.30
C PHE A 177 -20.33 16.14 -5.88
N ILE A 178 -19.09 15.84 -5.48
CA ILE A 178 -18.73 15.39 -4.12
C ILE A 178 -19.22 16.40 -3.09
N GLN A 179 -19.21 17.70 -3.42
CA GLN A 179 -19.69 18.76 -2.53
C GLN A 179 -21.19 18.65 -2.16
N ASN A 180 -21.96 17.89 -2.95
CA ASN A 180 -23.40 17.68 -2.75
C ASN A 180 -23.70 16.36 -2.03
N LEU A 181 -22.70 15.55 -1.70
CA LEU A 181 -22.85 14.29 -0.97
C LEU A 181 -22.79 14.56 0.54
N THR A 182 -23.74 15.33 1.05
CA THR A 182 -23.73 15.84 2.43
C THR A 182 -23.87 14.76 3.50
N ASN A 183 -24.23 13.53 3.12
CA ASN A 183 -24.30 12.38 4.01
C ASN A 183 -22.94 11.68 4.22
N LEU A 184 -21.89 12.08 3.49
CA LEU A 184 -20.56 11.49 3.60
C LEU A 184 -20.01 11.61 5.02
N THR A 185 -19.60 10.47 5.56
CA THR A 185 -18.85 10.32 6.81
C THR A 185 -17.41 9.86 6.54
N ASP A 186 -17.14 9.10 5.48
CA ASP A 186 -15.80 8.60 5.12
C ASP A 186 -15.50 8.83 3.64
N LEU A 187 -14.48 9.65 3.35
CA LEU A 187 -14.04 10.00 1.99
C LEU A 187 -12.53 9.80 1.85
N ARG A 188 -12.13 8.89 0.95
CA ARG A 188 -10.72 8.53 0.73
C ARG A 188 -10.29 8.61 -0.74
N LEU A 189 -9.54 9.67 -1.05
CA LEU A 189 -9.16 10.10 -2.40
C LEU A 189 -7.63 10.35 -2.49
N TYR A 190 -6.82 9.30 -2.55
CA TYR A 190 -5.37 9.43 -2.65
C TYR A 190 -4.77 8.41 -3.63
N GLY A 191 -3.52 8.61 -4.05
CA GLY A 191 -2.86 7.71 -5.00
C GLY A 191 -3.54 7.61 -6.37
N MET A 192 -4.21 8.68 -6.80
CA MET A 192 -4.86 8.80 -8.10
C MET A 192 -4.12 9.81 -9.00
N LYS A 193 -4.67 10.10 -10.18
CA LYS A 193 -4.20 11.19 -11.06
C LYS A 193 -5.08 12.44 -10.95
N LEU A 194 -5.71 12.63 -9.79
CA LEU A 194 -6.56 13.79 -9.53
C LEU A 194 -5.72 15.06 -9.42
N GLN A 195 -6.30 16.15 -9.90
CA GLN A 195 -5.66 17.46 -9.92
C GLN A 195 -6.37 18.43 -8.98
N GLY A 196 -5.58 19.26 -8.32
CA GLY A 196 -6.07 20.39 -7.55
C GLY A 196 -6.63 21.52 -8.44
N PRO A 197 -7.34 22.49 -7.85
CA PRO A 197 -7.49 22.67 -6.40
C PRO A 197 -8.58 21.80 -5.77
N ILE A 198 -8.51 21.58 -4.46
CA ILE A 198 -9.64 21.04 -3.68
C ILE A 198 -10.78 22.08 -3.69
N PRO A 199 -12.02 21.71 -4.09
CA PRO A 199 -13.13 22.65 -4.14
C PRO A 199 -13.49 23.22 -2.75
N GLN A 200 -13.66 24.54 -2.65
CA GLN A 200 -13.99 25.21 -1.38
C GLN A 200 -15.29 24.72 -0.74
N ASN A 201 -16.22 24.21 -1.54
CA ASN A 201 -17.50 23.68 -1.08
C ASN A 201 -17.37 22.34 -0.31
N PHE A 202 -16.17 21.76 -0.20
CA PHE A 202 -15.92 20.64 0.72
C PHE A 202 -16.27 21.01 2.16
N SER A 203 -16.22 22.30 2.51
CA SER A 203 -16.76 22.87 3.76
C SER A 203 -18.18 22.39 4.11
N LYS A 204 -19.02 22.08 3.12
CA LYS A 204 -20.42 21.62 3.29
C LYS A 204 -20.54 20.17 3.80
N LEU A 205 -19.46 19.39 3.76
CA LEU A 205 -19.44 17.98 4.17
C LEU A 205 -19.31 17.86 5.70
N ILE A 206 -20.27 18.44 6.42
CA ILE A 206 -20.23 18.61 7.88
C ILE A 206 -20.31 17.29 8.66
N ASN A 207 -20.73 16.20 8.00
CA ASN A 207 -20.86 14.87 8.59
C ASN A 207 -19.56 14.06 8.51
N LEU A 208 -18.49 14.58 7.89
CA LEU A 208 -17.22 13.87 7.76
C LEU A 208 -16.65 13.47 9.12
N GLU A 209 -16.30 12.19 9.22
CA GLU A 209 -15.53 11.58 10.29
C GLU A 209 -14.09 11.30 9.82
N ASN A 210 -13.93 10.84 8.57
CA ASN A 210 -12.64 10.56 7.96
C ASN A 210 -12.52 11.27 6.60
N LEU A 211 -11.53 12.15 6.48
CA LEU A 211 -11.11 12.73 5.21
C LEU A 211 -9.64 12.41 4.96
N MET A 212 -9.38 11.57 3.95
CA MET A 212 -8.04 11.28 3.48
C MET A 212 -7.95 11.66 2.01
N LEU A 213 -7.22 12.72 1.70
CA LEU A 213 -7.02 13.21 0.35
C LEU A 213 -5.52 13.45 0.17
N GLY A 214 -4.95 13.00 -0.95
CA GLY A 214 -3.51 13.19 -1.14
C GLY A 214 -2.99 12.92 -2.54
N ASP A 215 -1.72 13.31 -2.72
CA ASP A 215 -0.96 13.14 -3.96
C ASP A 215 -1.62 13.82 -5.17
N LEU A 216 -2.20 15.00 -4.95
CA LEU A 216 -2.77 15.77 -6.05
C LEU A 216 -1.68 16.33 -6.96
N GLU A 217 -1.97 16.35 -8.26
CA GLU A 217 -1.18 17.06 -9.26
C GLU A 217 -1.77 18.47 -9.51
N GLY A 218 -1.06 19.32 -10.26
CA GLY A 218 -1.60 20.58 -10.75
C GLY A 218 -1.58 21.73 -9.73
N ASN A 219 -2.70 22.46 -9.63
CA ASN A 219 -2.76 23.78 -9.00
C ASN A 219 -2.72 23.74 -7.47
N TYR A 220 -2.22 24.83 -6.88
CA TYR A 220 -2.24 25.02 -5.43
C TYR A 220 -3.66 25.15 -4.87
N THR A 221 -3.86 24.60 -3.68
CA THR A 221 -5.12 24.66 -2.93
C THR A 221 -4.97 25.61 -1.75
N SER A 222 -5.94 26.50 -1.52
CA SER A 222 -5.99 27.28 -0.29
C SER A 222 -6.56 26.41 0.84
N PHE A 223 -5.92 26.42 2.02
CA PHE A 223 -6.36 25.62 3.18
C PHE A 223 -7.73 26.02 3.77
N VAL A 224 -8.33 27.10 3.28
CA VAL A 224 -9.55 27.70 3.85
C VAL A 224 -10.83 26.86 3.74
N PHE A 225 -10.83 25.77 2.95
CA PHE A 225 -12.00 24.90 2.80
C PHE A 225 -12.31 24.07 4.06
N VAL A 226 -11.33 23.91 4.95
CA VAL A 226 -11.52 23.21 6.23
C VAL A 226 -12.33 24.11 7.15
N GLU A 227 -13.50 23.62 7.54
CA GLU A 227 -14.43 24.31 8.45
C GLU A 227 -14.53 23.60 9.81
N ASN A 228 -15.41 24.08 10.68
CA ASN A 228 -15.70 23.46 11.96
C ASN A 228 -16.46 22.13 11.78
N TRP A 229 -15.74 21.05 11.46
CA TRP A 229 -16.29 19.71 11.36
C TRP A 229 -16.32 19.03 12.73
N ALA A 230 -17.51 19.01 13.33
CA ALA A 230 -17.73 18.50 14.69
C ALA A 230 -17.45 17.00 14.85
N ASN A 231 -17.56 16.23 13.75
CA ASN A 231 -17.39 14.78 13.77
C ASN A 231 -16.01 14.30 13.29
N LEU A 232 -15.20 15.18 12.71
CA LEU A 232 -13.95 14.79 12.06
C LEU A 232 -12.95 14.23 13.07
N SER A 233 -12.57 12.97 12.88
CA SER A 233 -11.58 12.24 13.65
C SER A 233 -10.25 12.11 12.89
N THR A 234 -10.31 11.97 11.56
CA THR A 234 -9.13 11.76 10.71
C THR A 234 -9.06 12.82 9.62
N LEU A 235 -7.97 13.58 9.58
CA LEU A 235 -7.67 14.53 8.52
C LEU A 235 -6.28 14.26 7.94
N SER A 236 -6.23 13.72 6.73
CA SER A 236 -5.01 13.63 5.93
C SER A 236 -5.19 14.44 4.64
N LEU A 237 -4.29 15.41 4.43
CA LEU A 237 -4.20 16.27 3.26
C LEU A 237 -2.76 16.29 2.74
N ARG A 238 -2.13 15.11 2.65
CA ARG A 238 -0.72 14.95 2.28
C ARG A 238 -0.51 15.31 0.81
N LYS A 239 0.52 16.12 0.50
CA LYS A 239 0.90 16.43 -0.90
C LYS A 239 -0.30 16.90 -1.75
N CYS A 240 -1.03 17.88 -1.24
CA CYS A 240 -2.21 18.46 -1.88
C CYS A 240 -1.95 19.84 -2.50
N GLY A 241 -0.68 20.29 -2.50
CA GLY A 241 -0.32 21.65 -2.92
C GLY A 241 -0.96 22.72 -2.03
N LEU A 242 -1.16 22.45 -0.74
CA LEU A 242 -1.80 23.40 0.16
C LEU A 242 -0.92 24.61 0.43
N THR A 243 -1.52 25.80 0.43
CA THR A 243 -0.87 27.09 0.70
C THR A 243 -1.66 27.90 1.72
N GLY A 244 -1.03 28.95 2.24
CA GLY A 244 -1.63 29.87 3.21
C GLY A 244 -1.24 29.55 4.65
N GLN A 245 -1.94 30.18 5.60
CA GLN A 245 -1.71 29.94 7.02
C GLN A 245 -2.57 28.78 7.51
N LEU A 246 -1.97 27.90 8.32
CA LEU A 246 -2.72 26.89 9.06
C LEU A 246 -3.75 27.57 9.95
N LEU A 247 -5.02 27.18 9.82
CA LEU A 247 -6.07 27.41 10.82
C LEU A 247 -6.14 28.86 11.35
N SER A 248 -6.18 29.86 10.46
CA SER A 248 -6.40 31.26 10.85
C SER A 248 -7.76 31.75 10.30
N PRO A 249 -8.77 32.03 11.14
CA PRO A 249 -8.83 31.78 12.59
C PRO A 249 -8.82 30.27 12.94
N PRO A 250 -8.51 29.88 14.19
CA PRO A 250 -8.45 28.48 14.60
C PRO A 250 -9.77 27.78 14.30
N ARG A 251 -9.73 26.66 13.57
CA ARG A 251 -10.92 25.80 13.40
C ARG A 251 -11.11 24.95 14.64
N ASN A 252 -12.35 24.58 14.92
CA ASN A 252 -12.71 23.70 16.02
C ASN A 252 -13.04 22.31 15.48
N LEU A 253 -12.11 21.37 15.66
CA LEU A 253 -12.25 19.95 15.29
C LEU A 253 -12.19 19.09 16.56
N PRO A 254 -13.27 19.02 17.36
CA PRO A 254 -13.22 18.51 18.73
C PRO A 254 -12.95 17.01 18.84
N LYS A 255 -13.18 16.25 17.77
CA LYS A 255 -12.94 14.79 17.73
C LYS A 255 -11.64 14.41 17.03
N LEU A 256 -10.83 15.39 16.58
CA LEU A 256 -9.65 15.12 15.75
C LEU A 256 -8.59 14.33 16.52
N LYS A 257 -8.26 13.14 15.99
CA LYS A 257 -7.25 12.20 16.52
C LYS A 257 -6.05 12.02 15.60
N TYR A 258 -6.23 12.21 14.30
CA TYR A 258 -5.17 12.04 13.32
C TYR A 258 -5.08 13.26 12.42
N LEU A 259 -3.91 13.89 12.38
CA LEU A 259 -3.60 15.02 11.51
C LEU A 259 -2.37 14.72 10.67
N ASP A 260 -2.53 14.72 9.35
CA ASP A 260 -1.44 14.64 8.39
C ASP A 260 -1.55 15.74 7.33
N LEU A 261 -0.62 16.69 7.38
CA LEU A 261 -0.48 17.80 6.45
C LEU A 261 0.88 17.76 5.73
N THR A 262 1.51 16.59 5.70
CA THR A 262 2.89 16.43 5.23
C THR A 262 3.05 16.82 3.77
N SER A 263 4.19 17.43 3.43
CA SER A 263 4.56 17.81 2.06
C SER A 263 3.59 18.78 1.41
N ASN A 264 3.35 19.91 2.06
CA ASN A 264 2.60 21.03 1.51
C ASN A 264 3.44 22.32 1.59
N ASN A 265 2.83 23.46 1.24
CA ASN A 265 3.44 24.78 1.36
C ASN A 265 2.67 25.64 2.38
N LEU A 266 2.27 25.03 3.50
CA LEU A 266 1.56 25.73 4.57
C LEU A 266 2.56 26.54 5.42
N SER A 267 2.10 27.67 5.93
CA SER A 267 2.86 28.58 6.78
C SER A 267 2.07 28.91 8.07
N GLY A 268 2.62 29.82 8.89
CA GLY A 268 1.98 30.30 10.11
C GLY A 268 2.58 29.70 11.37
N SER A 269 1.95 29.99 12.51
CA SER A 269 2.45 29.55 13.82
C SER A 269 2.10 28.09 14.09
N ILE A 270 3.11 27.29 14.43
CA ILE A 270 2.91 25.91 14.89
C ILE A 270 2.11 25.82 16.20
N LYS A 271 2.03 26.93 16.98
CA LYS A 271 1.27 26.99 18.23
C LYS A 271 -0.23 26.75 18.04
N LEU A 272 -0.76 26.95 16.84
CA LEU A 272 -2.16 26.69 16.55
C LEU A 272 -2.54 25.21 16.74
N LEU A 273 -1.58 24.29 16.73
CA LEU A 273 -1.81 22.89 17.04
C LEU A 273 -2.00 22.63 18.55
N LEU A 274 -1.66 23.58 19.43
CA LEU A 274 -1.81 23.40 20.88
C LEU A 274 -3.25 23.14 21.32
N GLN A 275 -4.23 23.67 20.57
CA GLN A 275 -5.64 23.43 20.87
C GLN A 275 -6.05 21.96 20.74
N TYR A 276 -5.26 21.15 20.01
CA TYR A 276 -5.52 19.73 19.77
C TYR A 276 -4.55 18.81 20.51
N LYS A 277 -3.71 19.36 21.40
CA LYS A 277 -2.65 18.59 22.08
C LYS A 277 -3.21 17.38 22.85
N ASP A 278 -4.41 17.50 23.42
CA ASP A 278 -5.01 16.45 24.25
C ASP A 278 -5.89 15.48 23.45
N SER A 279 -6.20 15.78 22.19
CA SER A 279 -7.07 14.95 21.33
C SER A 279 -6.29 14.16 20.27
N LEU A 280 -5.15 14.68 19.79
CA LEU A 280 -4.37 14.06 18.74
C LEU A 280 -3.54 12.86 19.24
N ASN A 281 -3.67 11.76 18.50
CA ASN A 281 -2.84 10.56 18.63
C ASN A 281 -1.65 10.59 17.67
N PHE A 282 -1.75 11.34 16.56
CA PHE A 282 -0.73 11.42 15.53
C PHE A 282 -0.70 12.82 14.91
N ILE A 283 0.49 13.41 14.78
CA ILE A 283 0.70 14.76 14.26
C ILE A 283 1.81 14.74 13.22
N TYR A 284 1.43 14.79 11.94
CA TYR A 284 2.36 14.82 10.82
C TYR A 284 2.25 16.15 10.08
N VAL A 285 3.25 17.03 10.26
CA VAL A 285 3.28 18.36 9.65
C VAL A 285 4.61 18.66 8.96
N GLY A 286 5.38 17.59 8.68
CA GLY A 286 6.67 17.70 8.05
C GLY A 286 6.62 18.26 6.63
N ASN A 287 7.74 18.82 6.17
CA ASN A 287 7.90 19.40 4.84
C ASN A 287 6.83 20.48 4.55
N ASN A 288 6.93 21.57 5.31
CA ASN A 288 6.09 22.77 5.25
C ASN A 288 6.93 24.01 5.61
N SER A 289 6.29 25.18 5.72
CA SER A 289 6.91 26.45 6.12
C SER A 289 6.35 26.95 7.46
N PHE A 290 6.03 26.07 8.40
CA PHE A 290 5.61 26.48 9.74
C PHE A 290 6.74 27.22 10.47
N SER A 291 6.34 28.10 11.39
CA SER A 291 7.23 29.03 12.06
C SER A 291 6.98 29.08 13.57
N GLU A 292 7.84 29.85 14.26
CA GLU A 292 7.88 30.06 15.70
C GLU A 292 8.48 28.90 16.52
N ARG A 293 8.58 29.13 17.83
CA ARG A 293 9.10 28.15 18.79
C ARG A 293 8.16 26.96 18.91
N LEU A 294 8.69 25.75 18.73
CA LEU A 294 7.98 24.50 18.97
C LEU A 294 7.50 24.46 20.44
N PRO A 295 6.17 24.41 20.69
CA PRO A 295 5.63 24.39 22.04
C PRO A 295 5.98 23.07 22.71
N PRO A 296 6.66 23.07 23.86
CA PRO A 296 7.00 21.81 24.52
C PRO A 296 5.78 20.97 24.94
N GLU A 297 4.61 21.59 25.12
CA GLU A 297 3.35 20.95 25.51
C GLU A 297 2.78 20.03 24.41
N ILE A 298 3.18 20.24 23.15
CA ILE A 298 2.75 19.38 22.04
C ILE A 298 3.57 18.09 21.96
N ILE A 299 4.75 18.07 22.58
CA ILE A 299 5.64 16.91 22.56
C ILE A 299 5.24 15.98 23.69
N GLN A 300 4.66 14.83 23.34
CA GLN A 300 4.15 13.86 24.31
C GLN A 300 4.80 12.49 24.14
N PRO A 301 4.97 11.69 25.21
CA PRO A 301 5.68 10.41 25.14
C PRO A 301 5.07 9.36 24.19
N SER A 302 3.76 9.43 23.93
CA SER A 302 3.02 8.39 23.20
C SER A 302 2.39 8.89 21.90
N VAL A 303 2.62 10.15 21.52
CA VAL A 303 2.02 10.80 20.34
C VAL A 303 3.13 11.07 19.32
N PRO A 304 3.19 10.31 18.22
CA PRO A 304 4.11 10.60 17.12
C PRO A 304 3.93 12.03 16.60
N LEU A 305 5.03 12.78 16.58
CA LEU A 305 5.10 14.16 16.13
C LEU A 305 6.18 14.30 15.06
N ASP A 306 5.79 14.52 13.82
CA ASP A 306 6.71 14.90 12.75
C ASP A 306 6.61 16.39 12.45
N VAL A 307 7.69 17.11 12.77
CA VAL A 307 7.91 18.51 12.42
C VAL A 307 9.13 18.66 11.50
N SER A 308 9.61 17.58 10.90
CA SER A 308 10.78 17.59 10.01
C SER A 308 10.61 18.58 8.86
N TYR A 309 11.71 19.12 8.36
CA TYR A 309 11.71 20.03 7.20
C TYR A 309 10.75 21.22 7.31
N ASN A 310 10.77 21.88 8.46
CA ASN A 310 10.11 23.18 8.68
C ASN A 310 11.18 24.21 9.06
N PRO A 311 11.76 24.94 8.11
CA PRO A 311 12.98 25.72 8.33
C PRO A 311 12.80 26.89 9.31
N PHE A 312 11.56 27.37 9.49
CA PHE A 312 11.25 28.50 10.36
C PHE A 312 10.80 28.11 11.77
N ILE A 313 10.62 26.81 12.06
CA ILE A 313 10.41 26.33 13.42
C ILE A 313 11.75 26.35 14.16
N ASN A 314 11.75 26.87 15.40
CA ASN A 314 12.91 26.86 16.29
C ASN A 314 12.54 26.40 17.71
N GLY A 315 13.49 26.41 18.64
CA GLY A 315 13.27 26.10 20.04
C GLY A 315 14.22 25.05 20.57
N SER A 316 13.99 24.60 21.80
CA SER A 316 14.79 23.57 22.46
C SER A 316 13.90 22.44 22.97
N LEU A 317 14.37 21.20 22.88
CA LEU A 317 13.70 20.07 23.52
C LEU A 317 13.80 20.17 25.03
N ARG A 318 12.75 19.73 25.73
CA ARG A 318 12.83 19.50 27.19
C ARG A 318 13.72 18.29 27.44
N SER A 319 14.40 18.29 28.60
CA SER A 319 15.15 17.12 29.07
C SER A 319 14.22 15.89 29.08
N ILE A 320 14.56 14.87 28.29
CA ILE A 320 13.83 13.62 28.27
C ILE A 320 14.28 12.80 29.50
N PRO A 321 13.35 12.29 30.34
CA PRO A 321 13.71 11.43 31.46
C PRO A 321 14.55 10.23 31.01
N ALA A 322 15.54 9.84 31.81
CA ALA A 322 16.40 8.71 31.51
C ALA A 322 15.59 7.43 31.25
N GLY A 323 15.84 6.76 30.12
CA GLY A 323 15.12 5.56 29.71
C GLY A 323 13.84 5.80 28.90
N GLN A 324 13.42 7.06 28.71
CA GLN A 324 12.28 7.40 27.85
C GLN A 324 12.76 7.83 26.46
N LYS A 325 12.02 7.45 25.41
CA LYS A 325 12.17 7.99 24.05
C LYS A 325 10.87 8.67 23.68
N TRP A 326 10.95 9.87 23.13
CA TRP A 326 9.78 10.59 22.63
C TRP A 326 9.73 10.43 21.11
N PRO A 327 8.58 10.04 20.53
CA PRO A 327 8.42 9.79 19.11
C PRO A 327 8.30 11.11 18.35
N ILE A 328 9.41 11.86 18.29
CA ILE A 328 9.50 13.13 17.57
C ILE A 328 10.51 13.03 16.43
N ASN A 329 10.10 13.49 15.24
CA ASN A 329 10.99 13.72 14.12
C ASN A 329 11.13 15.22 13.85
N TYR A 330 12.37 15.72 13.91
CA TYR A 330 12.71 17.13 13.66
C TYR A 330 13.90 17.27 12.69
N ILE A 331 14.20 16.23 11.90
CA ILE A 331 15.25 16.29 10.87
C ILE A 331 14.99 17.47 9.93
N GLY A 332 16.02 18.28 9.65
CA GLY A 332 15.89 19.47 8.80
C GLY A 332 15.19 20.67 9.46
N THR A 333 14.80 20.56 10.73
CA THR A 333 14.17 21.64 11.50
C THR A 333 15.10 22.15 12.59
N SER A 334 15.04 23.46 12.89
CA SER A 334 16.00 24.12 13.77
C SER A 334 15.72 23.94 15.27
N VAL A 335 15.61 22.69 15.72
CA VAL A 335 15.42 22.33 17.13
C VAL A 335 16.76 22.09 17.82
N ASP A 336 17.00 22.82 18.91
CA ASP A 336 18.13 22.62 19.81
C ASP A 336 17.87 21.43 20.76
N ALA A 337 18.67 20.38 20.60
CA ALA A 337 18.60 19.18 21.42
C ALA A 337 19.79 19.06 22.39
N ASN A 338 20.52 20.16 22.62
CA ASN A 338 21.67 20.15 23.52
C ASN A 338 21.27 19.68 24.94
N GLY A 339 22.08 18.81 25.53
CA GLY A 339 21.78 18.15 26.81
C GLY A 339 20.70 17.06 26.76
N THR A 340 20.03 16.83 25.62
CA THR A 340 19.02 15.77 25.45
C THR A 340 19.54 14.59 24.63
N ILE A 341 20.44 14.85 23.67
CA ILE A 341 21.12 13.82 22.87
C ILE A 341 22.64 13.91 23.07
N ASN A 342 23.36 12.81 22.75
CA ASN A 342 24.82 12.79 22.86
C ASN A 342 25.48 13.77 21.85
N SER A 343 26.69 14.23 22.18
CA SER A 343 27.43 15.23 21.40
C SER A 343 27.73 14.78 19.97
N GLY A 344 28.06 13.50 19.75
CA GLY A 344 28.31 12.97 18.41
C GLY A 344 27.07 13.02 17.50
N SER A 345 25.91 12.64 18.03
CA SER A 345 24.64 12.75 17.32
C SER A 345 24.28 14.21 17.01
N LEU A 346 24.49 15.12 17.97
CA LEU A 346 24.26 16.56 17.77
C LEU A 346 25.11 17.11 16.62
N THR A 347 26.38 16.73 16.54
CA THR A 347 27.29 17.13 15.45
C THR A 347 26.77 16.68 14.08
N ILE A 348 26.35 15.42 13.95
CA ILE A 348 25.81 14.88 12.68
C ILE A 348 24.50 15.59 12.29
N LEU A 349 23.60 15.83 13.23
CA LEU A 349 22.33 16.53 12.96
C LEU A 349 22.54 17.99 12.57
N ASN A 350 23.51 18.69 13.17
CA ASN A 350 23.88 20.05 12.79
C ASN A 350 24.48 20.10 11.37
N CYS A 351 25.23 19.07 10.97
CA CYS A 351 25.67 18.92 9.59
C CYS A 351 24.46 18.75 8.64
N LEU A 352 23.50 17.88 8.93
CA LEU A 352 22.29 17.74 8.09
C LEU A 352 21.48 19.04 7.92
N ARG A 353 21.64 20.02 8.82
CA ARG A 353 21.05 21.36 8.73
C ARG A 353 21.86 22.34 7.87
N MET A 354 22.86 21.86 7.14
CA MET A 354 23.74 22.62 6.24
C MET A 354 24.50 23.77 6.93
N GLN A 355 24.63 23.74 8.27
CA GLN A 355 25.39 24.77 8.96
C GLN A 355 26.90 24.49 8.91
N GLU A 356 27.38 23.23 8.94
CA GLU A 356 28.83 22.94 9.09
C GLU A 356 29.31 21.53 8.62
N CYS A 357 28.82 20.96 7.51
CA CYS A 357 29.32 19.64 7.07
C CYS A 357 30.78 19.62 6.58
N ASN A 358 31.30 20.79 6.20
CA ASN A 358 32.61 20.94 5.56
C ASN A 358 33.75 21.14 6.57
N ARG A 359 33.65 20.51 7.76
CA ARG A 359 34.76 20.47 8.73
C ARG A 359 35.61 19.24 8.46
N ASN A 360 36.93 19.41 8.47
CA ASN A 360 37.92 18.34 8.33
C ASN A 360 37.71 17.16 9.33
N ASP A 361 36.93 17.37 10.40
CA ASP A 361 36.65 16.37 11.43
C ASP A 361 35.48 15.42 11.10
N LEU A 362 34.61 15.77 10.14
CA LEU A 362 33.45 14.95 9.73
C LEU A 362 33.68 14.21 8.40
N THR A 363 34.73 14.53 7.65
CA THR A 363 35.06 13.86 6.39
C THR A 363 35.34 12.38 6.63
N ASN A 364 34.37 11.55 6.27
CA ASN A 364 34.48 10.13 6.27
C ASN A 364 35.26 9.69 5.04
N HIS A 365 36.51 9.28 5.24
CA HIS A 365 37.38 8.75 4.18
C HIS A 365 36.97 7.36 3.70
N ALA A 366 36.01 6.70 4.36
CA ALA A 366 35.58 5.38 3.93
C ALA A 366 34.94 5.46 2.53
N THR A 367 35.40 4.55 1.67
CA THR A 367 34.97 4.46 0.27
C THR A 367 33.77 3.53 0.09
N SER A 368 33.27 2.94 1.17
CA SER A 368 32.11 2.05 1.14
C SER A 368 31.38 2.05 2.48
N PHE A 369 30.05 1.98 2.42
CA PHE A 369 29.14 1.91 3.57
C PHE A 369 28.04 0.92 3.28
N ALA A 370 27.54 0.25 4.32
CA ALA A 370 26.46 -0.70 4.17
C ALA A 370 25.60 -0.75 5.44
N ILE A 371 24.28 -0.84 5.28
CA ILE A 371 23.28 -0.75 6.36
C ILE A 371 22.33 -1.94 6.25
N ASN A 372 22.20 -2.73 7.32
CA ASN A 372 21.22 -3.82 7.41
C ASN A 372 19.90 -3.27 7.96
N CYS A 373 19.03 -2.79 7.07
CA CYS A 373 17.81 -2.07 7.41
C CYS A 373 16.83 -2.94 8.20
N GLY A 374 16.47 -2.52 9.41
CA GLY A 374 15.63 -3.30 10.34
C GLY A 374 16.36 -4.48 11.01
N GLY A 375 17.64 -4.70 10.70
CA GLY A 375 18.42 -5.86 11.12
C GLY A 375 19.60 -5.52 12.04
N LYS A 376 20.18 -6.57 12.65
CA LYS A 376 21.44 -6.46 13.41
C LYS A 376 22.64 -6.40 12.47
N GLN A 377 23.80 -5.98 12.97
CA GLN A 377 25.02 -6.01 12.18
C GLN A 377 25.26 -7.42 11.60
N THR A 378 25.58 -7.51 10.31
CA THR A 378 25.81 -8.79 9.64
C THR A 378 26.89 -8.67 8.58
N SER A 379 27.55 -9.78 8.27
CA SER A 379 28.54 -9.87 7.20
C SER A 379 27.91 -10.50 5.98
N TYR A 380 28.02 -9.83 4.83
CA TYR A 380 27.55 -10.35 3.56
C TYR A 380 28.75 -10.66 2.66
N SER A 381 28.87 -11.91 2.25
CA SER A 381 29.95 -12.41 1.41
C SER A 381 29.46 -12.61 -0.02
N ASP A 382 29.55 -11.58 -0.85
CA ASP A 382 29.54 -11.72 -2.32
C ASP A 382 30.65 -10.87 -2.93
N ARG A 383 31.63 -11.54 -3.56
CA ARG A 383 32.86 -11.04 -4.23
C ARG A 383 33.79 -10.09 -3.45
N MET A 384 33.28 -9.34 -2.46
CA MET A 384 33.98 -8.44 -1.54
C MET A 384 33.25 -8.49 -0.17
N PRO A 385 33.88 -9.00 0.91
CA PRO A 385 33.26 -9.03 2.24
C PRO A 385 32.83 -7.62 2.64
N THR A 386 31.53 -7.44 2.87
CA THR A 386 30.96 -6.15 3.30
C THR A 386 30.26 -6.36 4.63
N VAL A 387 30.63 -5.56 5.63
CA VAL A 387 29.94 -5.53 6.93
C VAL A 387 28.80 -4.52 6.85
N PHE A 388 27.57 -4.98 7.01
CA PHE A 388 26.38 -4.13 7.06
C PHE A 388 26.13 -3.72 8.50
N SER A 389 26.19 -2.41 8.78
CA SER A 389 25.97 -1.86 10.12
C SER A 389 24.51 -2.03 10.56
N GLU A 390 24.31 -2.18 11.86
CA GLU A 390 23.01 -2.39 12.49
C GLU A 390 22.03 -1.22 12.30
N ASP A 391 20.79 -1.54 11.93
CA ASP A 391 19.66 -0.62 11.92
C ASP A 391 18.41 -1.28 12.57
N SER A 392 18.55 -1.70 13.82
CA SER A 392 17.52 -2.44 14.56
C SER A 392 16.64 -1.56 15.46
N THR A 393 16.91 -0.25 15.53
CA THR A 393 16.24 0.67 16.45
C THR A 393 14.78 0.90 16.05
N ASP A 394 13.85 0.64 16.97
CA ASP A 394 12.46 1.06 16.80
C ASP A 394 12.33 2.59 16.92
N LEU A 395 11.68 3.18 15.92
CA LEU A 395 11.49 4.62 15.75
C LEU A 395 10.04 5.04 16.00
N GLY A 396 9.14 4.10 16.30
CA GLY A 396 7.72 4.37 16.43
C GLY A 396 7.13 4.98 15.16
N GLY A 397 6.07 5.79 15.32
CA GLY A 397 5.37 6.42 14.19
C GLY A 397 6.04 7.70 13.64
N ALA A 398 7.03 8.25 14.35
CA ALA A 398 7.82 9.41 13.92
C ALA A 398 9.11 9.43 14.74
N GLY A 399 10.26 9.39 14.06
CA GLY A 399 11.54 9.46 14.74
C GLY A 399 12.72 9.28 13.81
N PHE A 400 13.91 9.34 14.37
CA PHE A 400 15.14 9.07 13.63
C PHE A 400 16.19 8.42 14.53
N HIS A 401 17.16 7.76 13.92
CA HIS A 401 18.32 7.19 14.59
C HIS A 401 19.60 7.68 13.91
N VAL A 402 20.60 8.01 14.72
CA VAL A 402 21.92 8.47 14.27
C VAL A 402 22.95 7.41 14.64
N ASN A 403 23.59 6.82 13.63
CA ASN A 403 24.74 5.94 13.82
C ASN A 403 26.02 6.77 13.70
N THR A 404 26.58 7.16 14.84
CA THR A 404 27.79 8.01 14.88
C THR A 404 29.04 7.30 14.39
N THR A 405 29.10 5.97 14.52
CA THR A 405 30.28 5.17 14.12
C THR A 405 30.38 5.04 12.60
N SER A 406 29.25 4.83 11.93
CA SER A 406 29.18 4.64 10.47
C SER A 406 28.72 5.88 9.71
N HIS A 407 28.52 7.01 10.41
CA HIS A 407 28.13 8.31 9.86
C HIS A 407 26.89 8.28 8.96
N TRP A 408 25.84 7.61 9.40
CA TRP A 408 24.55 7.64 8.72
C TRP A 408 23.39 7.89 9.68
N VAL A 409 22.29 8.39 9.13
CA VAL A 409 21.05 8.70 9.83
C VAL A 409 19.90 8.05 9.10
N VAL A 410 18.94 7.49 9.83
CA VAL A 410 17.65 7.05 9.28
C VAL A 410 16.53 7.84 9.94
N SER A 411 15.57 8.28 9.15
CA SER A 411 14.35 8.96 9.56
C SER A 411 13.14 8.14 9.13
N HIS A 412 12.19 7.98 10.04
CA HIS A 412 10.93 7.27 9.86
C HIS A 412 9.78 8.23 10.11
N VAL A 413 8.79 8.25 9.22
CA VAL A 413 7.54 9.00 9.40
C VAL A 413 6.37 8.18 8.89
N GLY A 414 5.37 7.97 9.74
CA GLY A 414 4.08 7.42 9.33
C GLY A 414 3.50 6.46 10.36
N SER A 415 2.20 6.50 10.51
CA SER A 415 1.38 5.47 11.15
C SER A 415 0.04 5.45 10.46
N ASP A 416 -0.56 4.28 10.36
CA ASP A 416 -1.92 4.18 9.85
C ASP A 416 -2.91 4.74 10.90
N PRO A 417 -3.91 5.55 10.51
CA PRO A 417 -4.88 6.12 11.44
C PRO A 417 -5.75 5.07 12.15
N PHE A 418 -5.88 3.86 11.58
CA PHE A 418 -6.77 2.80 12.06
C PHE A 418 -6.01 1.70 12.82
N SER A 419 -4.72 1.49 12.50
CA SER A 419 -3.87 0.52 13.19
C SER A 419 -2.42 0.96 13.36
N LYS A 420 -1.75 0.44 14.39
CA LYS A 420 -0.30 0.64 14.57
C LYS A 420 0.47 -0.37 13.73
N SER A 421 1.17 0.11 12.72
CA SER A 421 2.04 -0.72 11.89
C SER A 421 3.41 -0.92 12.55
N PRO A 422 4.02 -2.10 12.44
CA PRO A 422 5.40 -2.29 12.87
C PRO A 422 6.36 -1.49 11.97
N GLY A 423 7.24 -0.69 12.58
CA GLY A 423 8.29 0.07 11.86
C GLY A 423 9.53 -0.75 11.48
N ILE A 424 9.60 -1.99 11.97
CA ILE A 424 10.57 -3.01 11.60
C ILE A 424 9.82 -4.32 11.47
N VAL A 425 10.04 -5.02 10.37
CA VAL A 425 9.44 -6.34 10.14
C VAL A 425 10.51 -7.42 10.21
N ARG A 426 10.17 -8.48 10.94
CA ARG A 426 10.98 -9.68 11.12
C ARG A 426 10.06 -10.85 10.89
N ASP A 427 10.21 -11.48 9.75
CA ASP A 427 9.55 -12.74 9.43
C ASP A 427 10.37 -13.32 8.29
N ILE A 428 10.81 -14.58 8.37
CA ILE A 428 10.04 -15.71 7.82
C ILE A 428 10.53 -17.02 8.47
N LEU A 429 9.58 -17.79 9.02
CA LEU A 429 9.63 -19.25 9.18
C LEU A 429 10.44 -19.94 8.05
N GLU A 430 11.35 -20.87 8.37
CA GLU A 430 12.13 -21.73 7.45
C GLU A 430 12.15 -21.29 5.96
N THR A 431 12.88 -20.23 5.64
CA THR A 431 13.16 -19.85 4.24
C THR A 431 14.64 -19.96 3.91
N ASP A 432 14.95 -20.40 2.69
CA ASP A 432 16.31 -20.44 2.12
C ASP A 432 16.87 -19.05 1.75
N MET A 433 16.24 -17.96 2.21
CA MET A 433 16.69 -16.60 1.92
C MET A 433 17.99 -16.27 2.67
N LEU A 434 18.87 -15.50 2.04
CA LEU A 434 20.07 -14.96 2.68
C LEU A 434 19.69 -14.07 3.86
N GLU A 435 20.52 -14.08 4.92
CA GLU A 435 20.30 -13.33 6.16
C GLU A 435 19.95 -11.85 5.94
N LEU A 436 20.52 -11.22 4.91
CA LEU A 436 20.29 -9.82 4.56
C LEU A 436 18.83 -9.48 4.21
N TYR A 437 18.03 -10.48 3.79
CA TYR A 437 16.63 -10.29 3.37
C TYR A 437 15.62 -10.79 4.41
N LYS A 438 16.08 -11.32 5.55
CA LYS A 438 15.19 -11.83 6.62
C LYS A 438 14.61 -10.73 7.50
N THR A 439 15.16 -9.52 7.41
CA THR A 439 14.66 -8.33 8.09
C THR A 439 14.55 -7.18 7.11
N ALA A 440 13.61 -6.27 7.38
CA ALA A 440 13.50 -5.02 6.65
C ALA A 440 13.00 -3.90 7.56
N ARG A 441 13.38 -2.67 7.23
CA ARG A 441 12.73 -1.48 7.78
C ARG A 441 11.54 -1.11 6.90
N THR A 442 10.43 -0.76 7.54
CA THR A 442 9.17 -0.37 6.91
C THR A 442 8.67 0.96 7.47
N SER A 443 7.81 1.64 6.72
CA SER A 443 7.02 2.78 7.20
C SER A 443 5.76 2.93 6.36
N THR A 444 4.68 3.49 6.91
CA THR A 444 3.47 3.79 6.13
C THR A 444 3.58 5.11 5.36
N GLY A 445 4.48 6.02 5.78
CA GLY A 445 4.69 7.32 5.12
C GLY A 445 5.99 7.37 4.35
N ALA A 446 7.13 7.43 5.06
CA ALA A 446 8.44 7.62 4.45
C ALA A 446 9.60 7.06 5.30
N LEU A 447 10.62 6.60 4.59
CA LEU A 447 11.96 6.30 5.10
C LEU A 447 12.97 7.21 4.41
N ARG A 448 13.77 7.95 5.18
CA ARG A 448 14.88 8.74 4.65
C ARG A 448 16.19 8.29 5.28
N TYR A 449 17.15 7.92 4.45
CA TYR A 449 18.52 7.62 4.86
C TYR A 449 19.46 8.70 4.40
N TYR A 450 20.34 9.12 5.29
CA TYR A 450 21.39 10.09 5.04
C TYR A 450 22.73 9.41 5.30
N VAL A 451 23.67 9.54 4.38
CA VAL A 451 25.09 9.24 4.63
C VAL A 451 25.83 10.57 4.65
N VAL A 452 26.56 10.82 5.74
CA VAL A 452 27.07 12.14 6.08
C VAL A 452 28.60 12.14 6.09
N GLY A 453 29.19 13.26 5.68
CA GLY A 453 30.63 13.45 5.66
C GLY A 453 31.31 12.78 4.46
N LEU A 454 30.58 12.52 3.38
CA LEU A 454 31.16 11.94 2.18
C LEU A 454 32.10 12.93 1.48
N ALA A 455 33.21 12.42 0.94
CA ALA A 455 34.04 13.21 0.03
C ALA A 455 33.27 13.47 -1.28
N ASN A 456 33.43 14.66 -1.86
CA ASN A 456 32.79 14.96 -3.12
C ASN A 456 33.22 13.97 -4.22
N GLY A 457 32.28 13.55 -5.05
CA GLY A 457 32.54 12.65 -6.16
C GLY A 457 31.38 11.73 -6.51
N LYS A 458 31.67 10.76 -7.36
CA LYS A 458 30.70 9.79 -7.86
C LYS A 458 30.60 8.59 -6.92
N TYR A 459 29.38 8.20 -6.61
CA TYR A 459 29.04 7.06 -5.79
C TYR A 459 28.05 6.16 -6.51
N THR A 460 28.12 4.86 -6.21
CA THR A 460 27.14 3.85 -6.60
C THR A 460 26.32 3.50 -5.37
N VAL A 461 25.00 3.67 -5.45
CA VAL A 461 24.04 3.28 -4.43
C VAL A 461 23.34 2.01 -4.87
N GLN A 462 23.31 1.02 -3.98
CA GLN A 462 22.56 -0.22 -4.14
C GLN A 462 21.53 -0.33 -3.02
N LEU A 463 20.26 -0.43 -3.41
CA LEU A 463 19.14 -0.64 -2.51
C LEU A 463 18.66 -2.08 -2.68
N PHE A 464 18.61 -2.86 -1.60
CA PHE A 464 18.23 -4.27 -1.59
C PHE A 464 16.82 -4.45 -1.03
N PHE A 465 16.04 -5.29 -1.69
CA PHE A 465 14.62 -5.48 -1.39
C PHE A 465 14.23 -6.95 -1.42
N ALA A 466 13.31 -7.33 -0.55
CA ALA A 466 12.49 -8.53 -0.66
C ALA A 466 11.13 -8.23 -0.02
N GLU A 467 10.03 -8.57 -0.68
CA GLU A 467 8.70 -8.44 -0.09
C GLU A 467 8.47 -9.59 0.89
N ILE A 468 8.50 -9.28 2.17
CA ILE A 468 8.40 -10.25 3.29
C ILE A 468 7.16 -10.03 4.15
N VAL A 469 6.32 -9.04 3.82
CA VAL A 469 5.07 -8.73 4.54
C VAL A 469 3.86 -9.20 3.73
N ILE A 470 3.78 -8.79 2.46
CA ILE A 470 2.70 -9.15 1.55
C ILE A 470 3.14 -10.37 0.74
N VAL A 471 3.08 -11.52 1.40
CA VAL A 471 3.60 -12.78 0.85
C VAL A 471 2.57 -13.57 0.05
N ASP A 472 1.29 -13.43 0.41
CA ASP A 472 0.15 -14.14 -0.17
C ASP A 472 -1.02 -13.16 -0.43
N GLY A 473 -1.99 -13.60 -1.24
CA GLY A 473 -3.23 -12.85 -1.49
C GLY A 473 -3.09 -11.71 -2.49
N PRO A 474 -4.12 -10.85 -2.62
CA PRO A 474 -4.20 -9.81 -3.67
C PRO A 474 -3.45 -8.52 -3.32
N GLY A 475 -2.83 -8.44 -2.14
CA GLY A 475 -2.09 -7.26 -1.70
C GLY A 475 -0.94 -6.87 -2.64
N ARG A 476 -0.65 -5.56 -2.69
CA ARG A 476 0.51 -5.00 -3.40
C ARG A 476 1.17 -3.88 -2.59
N ARG A 477 2.49 -3.90 -2.50
CA ARG A 477 3.29 -2.80 -1.94
C ARG A 477 3.82 -1.95 -3.09
N VAL A 478 3.48 -0.66 -3.07
CA VAL A 478 3.94 0.29 -4.08
C VAL A 478 4.44 1.55 -3.38
N PHE A 479 5.61 2.04 -3.76
CA PHE A 479 6.19 3.28 -3.24
C PHE A 479 7.18 3.89 -4.24
N ASP A 480 7.51 5.16 -4.03
CA ASP A 480 8.48 5.88 -4.85
C ASP A 480 9.85 5.89 -4.18
N ILE A 481 10.90 6.02 -5.00
CA ILE A 481 12.29 6.09 -4.55
C ILE A 481 12.98 7.29 -5.20
N ASP A 482 13.46 8.20 -4.35
CA ASP A 482 14.33 9.31 -4.73
C ASP A 482 15.75 9.08 -4.20
N ILE A 483 16.74 9.49 -4.99
CA ILE A 483 18.14 9.62 -4.57
C ILE A 483 18.61 11.03 -4.96
N GLN A 484 19.14 11.79 -3.99
CA GLN A 484 19.47 13.22 -4.15
C GLN A 484 18.32 14.02 -4.79
N ASP A 485 17.13 13.91 -4.21
CA ASP A 485 15.92 14.65 -4.63
C ASP A 485 15.48 14.39 -6.08
N ARG A 486 15.98 13.32 -6.70
CA ARG A 486 15.55 12.86 -8.02
C ARG A 486 14.83 11.54 -7.90
N ASN A 487 13.62 11.48 -8.44
CA ASN A 487 12.87 10.24 -8.54
C ASN A 487 13.57 9.30 -9.52
N ILE A 488 14.07 8.18 -9.00
CA ILE A 488 14.74 7.14 -9.79
C ILE A 488 13.79 5.99 -10.11
N ARG A 489 12.76 5.79 -9.28
CA ARG A 489 11.69 4.82 -9.48
C ARG A 489 10.39 5.39 -8.96
N LYS A 490 9.41 5.48 -9.85
CA LYS A 490 8.01 5.75 -9.52
C LYS A 490 7.26 4.43 -9.51
N ASP A 491 6.35 4.25 -8.56
CA ASP A 491 5.51 3.06 -8.44
C ASP A 491 6.29 1.75 -8.35
N PHE A 492 7.34 1.76 -7.55
CA PHE A 492 8.16 0.57 -7.35
C PHE A 492 7.38 -0.49 -6.57
N ASP A 493 7.19 -1.64 -7.20
CA ASP A 493 6.59 -2.85 -6.63
C ASP A 493 7.66 -3.93 -6.52
N ILE A 494 8.03 -4.26 -5.28
CA ILE A 494 9.11 -5.21 -4.98
C ILE A 494 8.78 -6.60 -5.52
N ALA A 495 7.56 -7.08 -5.27
CA ALA A 495 7.15 -8.44 -5.66
C ALA A 495 7.07 -8.55 -7.19
N LYS A 496 6.60 -7.50 -7.88
CA LYS A 496 6.58 -7.47 -9.34
C LYS A 496 8.00 -7.51 -9.92
N GLU A 497 8.91 -6.69 -9.41
CA GLU A 497 10.30 -6.63 -9.90
C GLU A 497 11.07 -7.94 -9.62
N ALA A 498 10.87 -8.54 -8.45
CA ALA A 498 11.52 -9.79 -8.06
C ALA A 498 10.88 -11.05 -8.68
N GLY A 499 9.73 -10.91 -9.37
CA GLY A 499 8.96 -12.03 -9.91
C GLY A 499 8.30 -12.90 -8.84
N GLY A 500 7.91 -12.30 -7.71
CA GLY A 500 7.21 -12.92 -6.58
C GLY A 500 7.62 -12.33 -5.23
N SER A 501 6.82 -12.60 -4.20
CA SER A 501 7.17 -12.35 -2.80
C SER A 501 8.34 -13.25 -2.37
N ARG A 502 9.05 -12.86 -1.30
CA ARG A 502 10.20 -13.60 -0.73
C ARG A 502 11.33 -13.88 -1.72
N LYS A 503 11.42 -13.09 -2.79
CA LYS A 503 12.52 -13.13 -3.77
C LYS A 503 13.34 -11.85 -3.66
N PRO A 504 14.68 -11.95 -3.65
CA PRO A 504 15.53 -10.78 -3.58
C PRO A 504 15.53 -10.05 -4.92
N THR A 505 15.53 -8.72 -4.85
CA THR A 505 15.83 -7.83 -5.97
C THR A 505 16.64 -6.64 -5.48
N ASN A 506 17.30 -5.92 -6.38
CA ASN A 506 18.03 -4.71 -6.04
C ASN A 506 17.93 -3.63 -7.12
N ILE A 507 18.10 -2.39 -6.69
CA ILE A 507 18.26 -1.24 -7.58
C ILE A 507 19.67 -0.72 -7.40
N THR A 508 20.39 -0.54 -8.51
CA THR A 508 21.71 0.11 -8.54
C THR A 508 21.60 1.44 -9.27
N HIS A 509 22.08 2.53 -8.66
CA HIS A 509 22.04 3.87 -9.23
C HIS A 509 23.34 4.62 -8.95
N GLU A 510 23.84 5.36 -9.94
CA GLU A 510 25.01 6.21 -9.79
C GLU A 510 24.59 7.64 -9.47
N VAL A 511 25.28 8.27 -8.52
CA VAL A 511 24.94 9.60 -8.03
C VAL A 511 26.21 10.42 -7.78
N ILE A 512 26.11 11.74 -7.96
CA ILE A 512 27.17 12.68 -7.61
C ILE A 512 26.82 13.26 -6.23
N VAL A 513 27.79 13.22 -5.33
CA VAL A 513 27.74 13.90 -4.04
C VAL A 513 28.68 15.11 -4.10
N ASP A 514 28.16 16.30 -3.85
CA ASP A 514 28.88 17.58 -3.95
C ASP A 514 28.81 18.43 -2.67
N ASN A 515 27.97 18.04 -1.72
CA ASN A 515 27.72 18.71 -0.44
C ASN A 515 28.03 17.81 0.77
N SER A 516 28.79 16.74 0.58
CA SER A 516 29.13 15.73 1.59
C SER A 516 27.96 14.96 2.21
N ILE A 517 26.75 15.08 1.66
CA ILE A 517 25.57 14.34 2.13
C ILE A 517 25.01 13.55 0.96
N LEU A 518 24.73 12.27 1.17
CA LEU A 518 23.90 11.45 0.28
C LEU A 518 22.54 11.22 0.92
N VAL A 519 21.47 11.56 0.20
CA VAL A 519 20.09 11.34 0.64
C VAL A 519 19.41 10.27 -0.22
N MET A 520 18.78 9.31 0.43
CA MET A 520 17.90 8.31 -0.17
C MET A 520 16.54 8.41 0.52
N HIS A 521 15.48 8.63 -0.26
CA HIS A 521 14.13 8.85 0.23
C HIS A 521 13.18 7.86 -0.43
N LEU A 522 12.66 6.93 0.36
CA LEU A 522 11.65 5.98 -0.05
C LEU A 522 10.33 6.43 0.59
N TYR A 523 9.28 6.63 -0.19
CA TYR A 523 8.05 7.20 0.34
C TYR A 523 6.80 6.69 -0.35
N TRP A 524 5.72 6.62 0.42
CA TRP A 524 4.41 6.24 -0.05
C TRP A 524 3.74 7.42 -0.74
N SER A 525 3.34 7.23 -2.00
CA SER A 525 2.63 8.21 -2.82
C SER A 525 1.14 7.86 -2.96
N GLY A 526 0.55 7.25 -1.92
CA GLY A 526 -0.87 6.89 -1.91
C GLY A 526 -1.21 5.60 -2.66
N ARG A 527 -0.24 4.89 -3.25
CA ARG A 527 -0.46 3.67 -4.05
C ARG A 527 -0.08 2.40 -3.32
N GLY A 528 -0.68 1.28 -3.70
CA GLY A 528 -0.56 0.01 -3.00
C GLY A 528 -1.71 -0.23 -2.02
N THR A 529 -1.91 -1.49 -1.64
CA THR A 529 -3.01 -1.91 -0.76
C THR A 529 -2.76 -1.45 0.66
N CYS A 530 -3.62 -0.57 1.18
CA CYS A 530 -3.50 -0.03 2.53
C CYS A 530 -3.62 -1.11 3.63
N CYS A 531 -4.36 -2.17 3.33
CA CYS A 531 -5.05 -2.92 4.36
C CYS A 531 -4.90 -4.44 4.19
N ILE A 532 -3.94 -4.87 3.34
CA ILE A 532 -3.65 -6.29 3.09
C ILE A 532 -2.15 -6.52 3.33
N PRO A 533 -1.75 -7.49 4.18
CA PRO A 533 -2.62 -8.40 4.96
C PRO A 533 -3.27 -7.76 6.21
N TYR A 534 -2.86 -6.55 6.59
CA TYR A 534 -3.43 -5.79 7.70
C TYR A 534 -3.32 -4.28 7.42
N GLU A 535 -4.06 -3.47 8.18
CA GLU A 535 -4.02 -2.00 8.11
C GLU A 535 -2.62 -1.45 8.37
N GLY A 536 -2.09 -0.69 7.42
CA GLY A 536 -0.74 -0.14 7.51
C GLY A 536 0.36 -1.06 6.98
N ALA A 537 0.00 -2.13 6.26
CA ALA A 537 0.97 -2.95 5.53
C ALA A 537 1.57 -2.24 4.30
N TYR A 538 1.12 -1.05 3.92
CA TYR A 538 1.60 -0.27 2.78
C TYR A 538 2.89 0.51 3.07
N GLY A 539 3.31 1.31 2.08
CA GLY A 539 4.46 2.19 2.16
C GLY A 539 5.81 1.51 1.91
N PRO A 540 6.93 2.24 2.07
CA PRO A 540 8.26 1.75 1.73
C PRO A 540 8.72 0.59 2.61
N LEU A 541 9.46 -0.33 1.98
CA LEU A 541 10.20 -1.42 2.62
C LEU A 541 11.61 -1.45 2.02
N VAL A 542 12.65 -1.58 2.85
CA VAL A 542 14.03 -1.79 2.39
C VAL A 542 14.75 -2.77 3.31
N SER A 543 15.44 -3.75 2.71
CA SER A 543 16.18 -4.78 3.45
C SER A 543 17.60 -4.35 3.75
N ALA A 544 18.27 -3.70 2.80
CA ALA A 544 19.61 -3.18 3.02
C ALA A 544 19.98 -2.07 2.04
N ILE A 545 21.02 -1.33 2.41
CA ILE A 545 21.61 -0.27 1.58
C ILE A 545 23.12 -0.50 1.52
N LYS A 546 23.71 -0.34 0.33
CA LYS A 546 25.16 -0.29 0.15
C LYS A 546 25.53 0.91 -0.72
N VAL A 547 26.54 1.65 -0.31
CA VAL A 547 27.06 2.82 -1.02
C VAL A 547 28.55 2.62 -1.23
N THR A 548 29.04 2.73 -2.46
CA THR A 548 30.47 2.61 -2.79
C THR A 548 30.92 3.82 -3.60
N ARG A 549 32.09 4.37 -3.29
CA ARG A 549 32.71 5.45 -4.05
C ARG A 549 33.35 4.87 -5.31
N PHE A 550 33.16 5.54 -6.44
CA PHE A 550 33.88 5.21 -7.66
C PHE A 550 35.37 5.52 -7.46
N GLN A 551 36.23 4.51 -7.52
CA GLN A 551 37.68 4.70 -7.53
C GLN A 551 38.17 4.77 -8.98
N ASP A 552 38.95 5.80 -9.29
CA ASP A 552 39.58 6.00 -10.60
C ASP A 552 40.43 4.76 -10.97
N PRO A 553 40.23 4.09 -12.11
CA PRO A 553 40.90 2.84 -12.49
C PRO A 553 42.45 2.92 -12.62
N LYS A 554 43.06 4.08 -12.35
CA LYS A 554 44.52 4.28 -12.34
C LYS A 554 45.23 3.70 -11.10
N ILE A 555 44.48 3.20 -10.12
CA ILE A 555 45.02 2.26 -9.12
C ILE A 555 44.54 0.88 -9.54
N SER A 556 45.34 0.20 -10.35
CA SER A 556 45.02 -1.13 -10.83
C SER A 556 44.85 -2.10 -9.64
N PRO A 557 43.79 -2.93 -9.59
CA PRO A 557 43.86 -4.15 -8.80
C PRO A 557 45.03 -5.00 -9.31
N PRO A 558 45.64 -5.88 -8.49
CA PRO A 558 46.65 -6.81 -8.99
C PRO A 558 46.07 -7.51 -10.21
N GLN A 559 46.86 -7.54 -11.29
CA GLN A 559 46.50 -8.28 -12.50
C GLN A 559 46.06 -9.68 -12.08
N VAL A 560 44.89 -10.07 -12.59
CA VAL A 560 44.43 -11.46 -12.59
C VAL A 560 45.63 -12.31 -12.99
N PRO A 561 46.05 -13.33 -12.20
CA PRO A 561 47.03 -14.27 -12.71
C PRO A 561 46.45 -14.79 -14.02
N HIS A 562 47.20 -14.66 -15.12
CA HIS A 562 46.80 -15.16 -16.42
C HIS A 562 46.39 -16.63 -16.29
N SER A 563 45.10 -16.88 -16.06
CA SER A 563 44.49 -18.17 -16.19
C SER A 563 44.21 -18.33 -17.67
N GLY A 564 45.12 -19.01 -18.37
CA GLY A 564 44.75 -19.67 -19.60
C GLY A 564 43.62 -20.66 -19.30
N SER A 565 42.37 -20.23 -19.45
CA SER A 565 41.21 -21.14 -19.42
C SER A 565 40.01 -20.68 -20.24
N SER A 566 40.14 -19.64 -21.08
CA SER A 566 39.11 -19.30 -22.08
C SER A 566 38.90 -20.40 -23.13
N ARG A 567 39.73 -21.44 -23.18
CA ARG A 567 39.57 -22.59 -24.10
C ARG A 567 38.74 -23.76 -23.56
N GLN A 568 38.40 -23.81 -22.26
CA GLN A 568 37.68 -24.97 -21.70
C GLN A 568 36.17 -24.75 -21.55
N ASP A 569 35.71 -23.55 -21.19
CA ASP A 569 34.26 -23.27 -21.07
C ASP A 569 33.57 -23.05 -22.42
N GLU A 570 34.25 -22.50 -23.42
CA GLU A 570 33.77 -22.50 -24.81
C GLU A 570 33.72 -23.91 -25.39
N LYS A 571 34.69 -24.78 -25.05
CA LYS A 571 34.65 -26.19 -25.43
C LYS A 571 33.50 -26.92 -24.75
N ARG A 572 33.20 -26.63 -23.48
CA ARG A 572 32.10 -27.29 -22.75
C ARG A 572 30.73 -26.84 -23.25
N ARG A 573 30.55 -25.55 -23.56
CA ARG A 573 29.34 -25.03 -24.23
C ARG A 573 29.21 -25.54 -25.67
N GLY A 574 30.31 -25.63 -26.41
CA GLY A 574 30.34 -26.19 -27.77
C GLY A 574 30.06 -27.69 -27.81
N ILE A 575 30.54 -28.46 -26.83
CA ILE A 575 30.25 -29.90 -26.70
C ILE A 575 28.79 -30.11 -26.30
N ILE A 576 28.25 -29.34 -25.35
CA ILE A 576 26.84 -29.46 -24.94
C ILE A 576 25.89 -29.05 -26.09
N ALA A 577 26.21 -27.96 -26.81
CA ALA A 577 25.46 -27.56 -28.00
C ALA A 577 25.58 -28.58 -29.15
N GLY A 578 26.77 -29.18 -29.33
CA GLY A 578 27.01 -30.23 -30.32
C GLY A 578 26.26 -31.53 -30.01
N ILE A 579 26.21 -31.96 -28.75
CA ILE A 579 25.43 -33.13 -28.31
C ILE A 579 23.94 -32.85 -28.49
N ALA A 580 23.44 -31.67 -28.11
CA ALA A 580 22.05 -31.30 -28.33
C ALA A 580 21.68 -31.29 -29.82
N ALA A 581 22.53 -30.74 -30.68
CA ALA A 581 22.34 -30.74 -32.12
C ALA A 581 22.37 -32.15 -32.73
N LEU A 582 23.25 -33.04 -32.24
CA LEU A 582 23.30 -34.45 -32.64
C LEU A 582 22.05 -35.22 -32.21
N CYS A 583 21.53 -34.98 -30.99
CA CYS A 583 20.29 -35.59 -30.53
C CYS A 583 19.08 -35.12 -31.36
N ILE A 584 19.01 -33.84 -31.71
CA ILE A 584 17.96 -33.30 -32.59
C ILE A 584 18.09 -33.88 -34.00
N ALA A 585 19.30 -33.93 -34.57
CA ALA A 585 19.53 -34.53 -35.88
C ALA A 585 19.17 -36.03 -35.90
N ALA A 586 19.53 -36.78 -34.86
CA ALA A 586 19.16 -38.19 -34.73
C ALA A 586 17.64 -38.38 -34.62
N ALA A 587 16.93 -37.49 -33.92
CA ALA A 587 15.47 -37.52 -33.84
C ALA A 587 14.79 -37.17 -35.18
N VAL A 588 15.34 -36.22 -35.94
CA VAL A 588 14.85 -35.88 -37.28
C VAL A 588 15.12 -37.00 -38.27
N ILE A 589 16.28 -37.65 -38.21
CA ILE A 589 16.61 -38.78 -39.07
C ILE A 589 15.74 -39.99 -38.70
N SER A 590 15.55 -40.30 -37.42
CA SER A 590 14.71 -41.42 -37.00
C SER A 590 13.26 -41.22 -37.43
N SER A 591 12.70 -40.02 -37.23
CA SER A 591 11.35 -39.68 -37.70
C SER A 591 11.23 -39.72 -39.22
N SER A 592 12.26 -39.28 -39.96
CA SER A 592 12.29 -39.37 -41.42
C SER A 592 12.36 -40.81 -41.93
N VAL A 593 13.15 -41.68 -41.28
CA VAL A 593 13.23 -43.11 -41.62
C VAL A 593 11.91 -43.81 -41.31
N VAL A 594 11.28 -43.52 -40.17
CA VAL A 594 9.94 -44.04 -39.82
C VAL A 594 8.91 -43.57 -40.84
N TYR A 595 8.95 -42.30 -41.25
CA TYR A 595 8.06 -41.76 -42.26
C TYR A 595 8.27 -42.41 -43.63
N LEU A 596 9.51 -42.58 -44.08
CA LEU A 596 9.84 -43.23 -45.34
C LEU A 596 9.49 -44.71 -45.33
N TRP A 597 9.72 -45.42 -44.21
CA TRP A 597 9.30 -46.80 -44.01
C TRP A 597 7.78 -46.92 -44.08
N TRP A 598 7.05 -46.06 -43.38
CA TRP A 598 5.59 -46.03 -43.42
C TRP A 598 5.07 -45.76 -44.84
N LYS A 599 5.69 -44.82 -45.55
CA LYS A 599 5.34 -44.48 -46.94
C LYS A 599 5.64 -45.65 -47.88
N TRP A 600 6.78 -46.32 -47.73
CA TRP A 600 7.15 -47.52 -48.51
C TRP A 600 6.19 -48.68 -48.24
N VAL A 601 5.86 -48.96 -46.98
CA VAL A 601 4.85 -49.98 -46.61
C VAL A 601 3.49 -49.64 -47.24
N SER A 602 3.11 -48.36 -47.27
CA SER A 602 1.85 -47.94 -47.93
C SER A 602 1.88 -48.15 -49.45
N LEU A 603 3.04 -47.95 -50.09
CA LEU A 603 3.20 -48.13 -51.54
C LEU A 603 3.25 -49.62 -51.91
N VAL A 604 3.95 -50.45 -51.13
CA VAL A 604 3.99 -51.90 -51.33
C VAL A 604 2.61 -52.52 -51.14
N LYS A 605 1.84 -52.07 -50.12
CA LYS A 605 0.45 -52.51 -49.94
C LYS A 605 -0.47 -52.12 -51.10
N ARG A 606 -0.20 -51.01 -51.79
CA ARG A 606 -0.96 -50.58 -52.99
C ARG A 606 -0.51 -51.26 -54.29
N ALA A 607 0.67 -51.89 -54.32
CA ALA A 607 1.16 -52.63 -55.48
C ALA A 607 0.84 -54.14 -55.41
N MET A 608 0.42 -54.65 -54.24
CA MET A 608 -0.02 -56.03 -54.01
C MET A 608 -1.55 -56.18 -53.93
N ALA A 609 -2.30 -55.09 -54.13
CA ALA A 609 -3.74 -55.05 -54.32
C ALA A 609 -4.01 -54.52 -55.72
#